data_AF-A0A6P5TFV1-F1
#
_entry.id   AF-A0A6P5TFV1-F1
#
_cell.length_a   1.000
_cell.length_b   1.000
_cell.length_c   1.000
_cell.angle_alpha   90.00
_cell.angle_beta   90.00
_cell.angle_gamma   90.00
#
_symmetry.space_group_name_H-M   'P 1'
#
loop_
_entity.id
_entity.type
_entity.pdbx_description
1 polymer ?
#
loop_
_entity_poly.entity_id
_entity_poly.type
_entity_poly.pdbx_seq_one_letter_code
_entity_poly.pdbx_strand_id
1 'polypeptide(L)'
;MESTVEVDKGPVPEHQSIAAAQPPPSPSEIAQMVCGSCRRLLKYSRGARHVQCSCCQTVNFVLEADQVGQVKCGSCAVLLMYPYGASSVRCSSCQFVTEIGEHNKRPPWSVQQGQPPANPVH
;
A
#
# COMPACT_ATOMS: atom_id res chain seq x y z
N MET A 1 31.64 -60.27 8.81
CA MET A 1 32.11 -59.22 9.72
C MET A 1 31.36 -57.94 9.41
N GLU A 2 30.15 -57.90 9.94
CA GLU A 2 29.43 -56.66 10.22
C GLU A 2 30.21 -55.90 11.29
N SER A 3 30.32 -54.57 11.18
CA SER A 3 30.14 -53.61 12.29
C SER A 3 30.48 -52.19 11.82
N THR A 4 29.39 -51.43 11.63
CA THR A 4 29.22 -49.97 11.70
C THR A 4 29.71 -49.39 13.02
N VAL A 5 30.24 -48.15 13.01
CA VAL A 5 30.24 -47.07 14.07
C VAL A 5 31.38 -46.07 13.74
N GLU A 6 31.32 -44.73 13.76
CA GLU A 6 30.51 -43.67 14.42
C GLU A 6 30.43 -42.44 13.46
N VAL A 7 29.27 -41.85 13.13
CA VAL A 7 28.50 -40.82 13.87
C VAL A 7 29.34 -39.65 14.40
N ASP A 8 29.71 -38.71 13.52
CA ASP A 8 30.02 -37.35 13.97
C ASP A 8 28.78 -36.45 13.88
N LYS A 9 28.19 -36.29 15.06
CA LYS A 9 27.04 -35.47 15.40
C LYS A 9 27.47 -34.00 15.41
N GLY A 10 27.53 -33.38 14.23
CA GLY A 10 27.62 -31.92 14.13
C GLY A 10 26.34 -31.28 14.68
N PRO A 11 26.41 -30.35 15.65
CA PRO A 11 25.23 -29.72 16.22
C PRO A 11 24.53 -28.82 15.21
N VAL A 12 23.23 -29.06 15.04
CA VAL A 12 22.28 -28.16 14.39
C VAL A 12 22.30 -26.79 15.09
N PRO A 13 22.54 -25.66 14.39
CA PRO A 13 22.24 -24.37 14.95
C PRO A 13 20.72 -24.13 14.87
N GLU A 14 20.02 -24.54 15.93
CA GLU A 14 18.67 -24.08 16.24
C GLU A 14 18.73 -22.58 16.60
N HIS A 15 18.66 -21.71 15.60
CA HIS A 15 18.33 -20.30 15.83
C HIS A 15 16.84 -20.08 15.62
N GLN A 16 16.11 -20.58 16.63
CA GLN A 16 14.96 -19.98 17.28
C GLN A 16 14.25 -18.90 16.45
N SER A 17 13.16 -19.28 15.79
CA SER A 17 12.13 -18.35 15.36
C SER A 17 11.58 -17.65 16.60
N ILE A 18 12.07 -16.43 16.85
CA ILE A 18 11.44 -15.51 17.79
C ILE A 18 10.14 -15.08 17.12
N ALA A 19 9.07 -15.85 17.37
CA ALA A 19 7.72 -15.40 17.11
C ALA A 19 7.46 -14.24 18.07
N ALA A 20 7.76 -13.02 17.63
CA ALA A 20 7.31 -11.82 18.28
C ALA A 20 5.79 -11.92 18.40
N ALA A 21 5.30 -11.98 19.65
CA ALA A 21 3.89 -11.97 19.95
C ALA A 21 3.26 -10.76 19.27
N GLN A 22 2.46 -11.01 18.24
CA GLN A 22 1.79 -9.93 17.51
C GLN A 22 0.85 -9.22 18.49
N PRO A 23 0.93 -7.88 18.61
CA PRO A 23 0.00 -7.12 19.45
C PRO A 23 -1.44 -7.37 18.98
N PRO A 24 -2.43 -7.29 19.88
CA PRO A 24 -3.82 -7.63 19.57
C PRO A 24 -4.31 -6.80 18.37
N PRO A 25 -4.93 -7.44 17.36
CA PRO A 25 -5.39 -6.74 16.18
C PRO A 25 -6.50 -5.76 16.57
N SER A 26 -6.28 -4.48 16.27
CA SER A 26 -7.26 -3.41 16.42
C SER A 26 -7.20 -2.48 15.20
N PRO A 27 -8.26 -1.70 14.96
CA PRO A 27 -9.59 -2.10 14.52
C PRO A 27 -9.61 -2.36 12.99
N SER A 28 -10.25 -3.45 12.58
CA SER A 28 -10.46 -3.88 11.19
C SER A 28 -9.19 -4.11 10.37
N GLU A 29 -8.68 -5.34 10.41
CA GLU A 29 -7.63 -5.84 9.51
C GLU A 29 -8.05 -5.81 8.03
N ILE A 30 -9.35 -5.63 7.75
CA ILE A 30 -9.94 -5.71 6.42
C ILE A 30 -10.28 -4.31 5.90
N ALA A 31 -9.71 -3.96 4.75
CA ALA A 31 -10.01 -2.77 3.97
C ALA A 31 -10.73 -3.14 2.65
N GLN A 32 -11.16 -2.12 1.91
CA GLN A 32 -11.88 -2.29 0.65
C GLN A 32 -11.36 -1.36 -0.44
N MET A 33 -11.38 -1.85 -1.67
CA MET A 33 -11.06 -1.05 -2.86
C MET A 33 -11.92 -1.46 -4.04
N VAL A 34 -12.03 -0.60 -5.04
CA VAL A 34 -12.66 -0.94 -6.33
C VAL A 34 -11.57 -1.33 -7.32
N CYS A 35 -11.71 -2.48 -7.98
CA CYS A 35 -10.79 -2.89 -9.03
C CYS A 35 -10.77 -1.86 -10.16
N GLY A 36 -9.56 -1.43 -10.56
CA GLY A 36 -9.36 -0.45 -11.62
C GLY A 36 -9.81 -0.92 -13.00
N SER A 37 -9.90 -2.24 -13.21
CA SER A 37 -10.30 -2.86 -14.48
C SER A 37 -11.79 -3.23 -14.51
N CYS A 38 -12.22 -4.20 -13.72
CA CYS A 38 -13.60 -4.72 -13.77
C CYS A 38 -14.58 -4.03 -12.82
N ARG A 39 -14.15 -2.99 -12.08
CA ARG A 39 -14.97 -2.22 -11.13
C ARG A 39 -15.60 -3.03 -9.97
N ARG A 40 -15.15 -4.26 -9.75
CA ARG A 40 -15.59 -5.08 -8.61
C ARG A 40 -15.03 -4.52 -7.30
N LEU A 41 -15.84 -4.49 -6.24
CA LEU A 41 -15.38 -4.23 -4.88
C LEU A 41 -14.58 -5.43 -4.37
N LEU A 42 -13.35 -5.18 -3.92
CA LEU A 42 -12.41 -6.16 -3.38
C LEU A 42 -12.22 -5.90 -1.89
N LYS A 43 -12.25 -6.96 -1.10
CA LYS A 43 -11.81 -6.95 0.29
C LYS A 43 -10.35 -7.41 0.34
N TYR A 44 -9.55 -6.77 1.16
CA TYR A 44 -8.14 -7.11 1.32
C TYR A 44 -7.66 -6.78 2.74
N SER A 45 -6.53 -7.33 3.15
CA SER A 45 -5.91 -7.00 4.43
C SER A 45 -5.21 -5.65 4.37
N ARG A 46 -5.43 -4.80 5.39
CA ARG A 46 -4.78 -3.49 5.46
C ARG A 46 -3.25 -3.66 5.47
N GLY A 47 -2.54 -2.78 4.76
CA GLY A 47 -1.10 -2.88 4.54
C GLY A 47 -0.69 -3.67 3.28
N ALA A 48 -1.63 -4.32 2.58
CA ALA A 48 -1.34 -4.89 1.27
C ALA A 48 -1.02 -3.77 0.26
N ARG A 49 0.13 -3.84 -0.41
CA ARG A 49 0.51 -2.90 -1.49
C ARG A 49 -0.11 -3.25 -2.83
N HIS A 50 -0.41 -4.53 -3.03
CA HIS A 50 -0.97 -5.07 -4.25
C HIS A 50 -2.11 -6.03 -3.92
N VAL A 51 -3.21 -5.93 -4.67
CA VAL A 51 -4.37 -6.81 -4.52
C VAL A 51 -4.75 -7.35 -5.90
N GLN A 52 -4.61 -8.66 -6.08
CA GLN A 52 -5.07 -9.32 -7.29
C GLN A 52 -6.59 -9.48 -7.24
N CYS A 53 -7.28 -8.98 -8.26
CA CYS A 53 -8.72 -9.15 -8.38
C CYS A 53 -9.06 -10.60 -8.68
N SER A 54 -9.84 -11.25 -7.82
CA SER A 54 -10.29 -12.63 -8.06
C SER A 54 -11.21 -12.79 -9.28
N CYS A 55 -11.88 -11.72 -9.71
CA CYS A 55 -12.80 -11.77 -10.85
C CYS A 55 -12.10 -11.67 -12.21
N CYS A 56 -11.10 -10.77 -12.34
CA CYS A 56 -10.47 -10.48 -13.63
C CYS A 56 -8.94 -10.59 -13.61
N GLN A 57 -8.36 -11.08 -12.51
CA GLN A 57 -6.93 -11.32 -12.31
C GLN A 57 -6.02 -10.07 -12.37
N THR A 58 -6.58 -8.89 -12.62
CA THR A 58 -5.85 -7.61 -12.59
C THR A 58 -5.23 -7.39 -11.21
N VAL A 59 -3.92 -7.13 -11.18
CA VAL A 59 -3.21 -6.69 -9.97
C VAL A 59 -3.43 -5.20 -9.80
N ASN A 60 -4.06 -4.81 -8.70
CA ASN A 60 -4.33 -3.41 -8.38
C ASN A 60 -3.30 -2.93 -7.36
N PHE A 61 -2.80 -1.70 -7.55
CA PHE A 61 -1.96 -1.04 -6.57
C PHE A 61 -2.84 -0.34 -5.52
N VAL A 62 -2.53 -0.57 -4.24
CA VAL A 62 -3.25 0.04 -3.12
C VAL A 62 -2.48 1.25 -2.65
N LEU A 63 -3.15 2.41 -2.62
CA LEU A 63 -2.65 3.64 -2.03
C LEU A 63 -3.47 3.92 -0.78
N GLU A 64 -2.80 4.05 0.36
CA GLU A 64 -3.43 4.59 1.56
C GLU A 64 -3.61 6.10 1.43
N ALA A 65 -4.46 6.70 2.26
CA ALA A 65 -4.83 8.12 2.13
C ALA A 65 -3.63 9.09 2.25
N ASP A 66 -2.58 8.72 2.96
CA ASP A 66 -1.33 9.48 3.07
C ASP A 66 -0.43 9.37 1.82
N GLN A 67 -0.68 8.39 0.96
CA GLN A 67 0.06 8.16 -0.29
C GLN A 67 -0.64 8.76 -1.52
N VAL A 68 -1.76 9.46 -1.33
CA VAL A 68 -2.51 10.11 -2.42
C VAL A 68 -2.40 11.62 -2.30
N GLY A 69 -1.82 12.23 -3.33
CA GLY A 69 -1.81 13.68 -3.54
C GLY A 69 -3.02 14.15 -4.36
N GLN A 70 -3.32 15.44 -4.24
CA GLN A 70 -4.36 16.11 -5.01
C GLN A 70 -3.84 17.36 -5.71
N VAL A 71 -4.29 17.60 -6.95
CA VAL A 71 -4.00 18.84 -7.68
C VAL A 71 -5.16 19.20 -8.60
N LYS A 72 -5.42 20.50 -8.80
CA LYS A 72 -6.37 20.95 -9.83
C LYS A 72 -5.62 21.01 -11.16
N CYS A 73 -6.20 20.44 -12.22
CA CYS A 73 -5.64 20.57 -13.56
C CYS A 73 -5.51 22.05 -13.95
N GLY A 74 -4.34 22.45 -14.46
CA GLY A 74 -4.09 23.83 -14.90
C GLY A 74 -4.91 24.29 -16.10
N SER A 75 -5.55 23.37 -16.83
CA SER A 75 -6.37 23.67 -18.01
C SER A 75 -7.86 23.61 -17.71
N CYS A 76 -8.39 22.44 -17.31
CA CYS A 76 -9.83 22.25 -17.10
C CYS A 76 -10.29 22.31 -15.64
N ALA A 77 -9.40 22.67 -14.70
CA ALA A 77 -9.66 22.78 -13.26
C ALA A 77 -10.15 21.50 -12.54
N VAL A 78 -10.31 20.38 -13.25
CA VAL A 78 -10.67 19.08 -12.67
C VAL A 78 -9.68 18.68 -11.57
N LEU A 79 -10.19 18.20 -10.44
CA LEU A 79 -9.36 17.67 -9.36
C LEU A 79 -8.82 16.29 -9.75
N LEU A 80 -7.49 16.17 -9.73
CA LEU A 80 -6.77 14.95 -10.04
C LEU A 80 -6.21 14.35 -8.74
N MET A 81 -6.41 13.05 -8.58
CA MET A 81 -5.76 12.24 -7.57
C MET A 81 -4.52 11.60 -8.19
N TYR A 82 -3.40 11.60 -7.49
CA TYR A 82 -2.15 11.02 -8.00
C TYR A 82 -1.30 10.43 -6.87
N PRO A 83 -0.37 9.52 -7.16
CA PRO A 83 0.58 9.03 -6.16
C PRO A 83 1.42 10.19 -5.60
N TYR A 84 1.39 10.38 -4.29
CA TYR A 84 2.11 11.47 -3.65
C TYR A 84 3.62 11.39 -3.96
N GLY A 85 4.23 12.54 -4.30
CA GLY A 85 5.63 12.62 -4.70
C GLY A 85 5.88 12.63 -6.21
N ALA A 86 4.86 12.44 -7.06
CA ALA A 86 5.03 12.65 -8.50
C ALA A 86 5.36 14.13 -8.81
N SER A 87 6.26 14.35 -9.77
CA SER A 87 6.64 15.70 -10.24
C SER A 87 5.61 16.30 -11.19
N SER A 88 4.83 15.48 -11.88
CA SER A 88 3.75 15.93 -12.76
C SER A 88 2.63 14.92 -12.87
N VAL A 89 1.45 15.37 -13.30
CA VAL A 89 0.29 14.51 -13.54
C VAL A 89 -0.40 14.88 -14.85
N ARG A 90 -0.74 13.88 -15.65
CA ARG A 90 -1.55 14.06 -16.85
C ARG A 90 -3.03 13.99 -16.49
N CYS A 91 -3.80 15.01 -16.88
CA CYS A 91 -5.24 15.04 -16.71
C CYS A 91 -5.92 13.95 -17.57
N SER A 92 -6.72 13.10 -16.95
CA SER A 92 -7.50 12.09 -17.69
C SER A 92 -8.62 12.71 -18.53
N SER A 93 -9.11 13.90 -18.18
CA SER A 93 -10.21 14.57 -18.87
C SER A 93 -9.77 15.35 -20.10
N CYS A 94 -8.68 16.12 -20.01
CA CYS A 94 -8.22 17.02 -21.09
C CYS A 94 -6.79 16.75 -21.57
N GLN A 95 -6.12 15.73 -21.04
CA GLN A 95 -4.75 15.32 -21.40
C GLN A 95 -3.64 16.34 -21.08
N PHE A 96 -3.97 17.52 -20.54
CA PHE A 96 -3.00 18.51 -20.08
C PHE A 96 -2.12 17.95 -18.94
N VAL A 97 -0.82 18.21 -19.00
CA VAL A 97 0.14 17.82 -17.96
C VAL A 97 0.33 18.98 -17.01
N THR A 98 0.05 18.75 -15.72
CA THR A 98 0.24 19.73 -14.66
C THR A 98 1.51 19.36 -13.87
N GLU A 99 2.49 20.25 -13.87
CA GLU A 99 3.67 20.15 -13.01
C GLU A 99 3.27 20.41 -11.56
N ILE A 100 3.82 19.61 -10.64
CA ILE A 100 3.59 19.70 -9.21
C ILE A 100 4.74 20.51 -8.60
N GLY A 101 4.45 21.76 -8.24
CA GLY A 101 5.36 22.66 -7.53
C GLY A 101 4.82 23.04 -6.16
N GLU A 102 5.60 23.78 -5.37
CA GLU A 102 5.20 24.20 -4.01
C GLU A 102 3.87 24.96 -3.98
N HIS A 103 3.56 25.72 -5.04
CA HIS A 103 2.37 26.55 -5.16
C HIS A 103 1.05 25.77 -5.38
N ASN A 104 1.12 24.53 -5.88
CA ASN A 104 -0.07 23.73 -6.18
C ASN A 104 -0.05 22.33 -5.54
N LYS A 105 1.05 21.97 -4.87
CA LYS A 105 1.16 20.77 -4.05
C LYS A 105 0.22 20.88 -2.86
N ARG A 106 -0.75 19.98 -2.80
CA ARG A 106 -1.63 19.83 -1.63
C ARG A 106 -1.04 18.82 -0.65
N PRO A 107 -1.35 18.95 0.65
CA PRO A 107 -1.06 17.89 1.61
C PRO A 107 -1.66 16.54 1.17
N PRO A 108 -1.13 15.42 1.67
CA PRO A 108 -1.75 14.13 1.45
C PRO A 108 -3.23 14.10 1.83
N TRP A 109 -4.00 13.26 1.15
CA TRP A 109 -5.44 13.17 1.34
C TRP A 109 -5.84 12.86 2.80
N SER A 110 -5.05 12.08 3.53
CA SER A 110 -5.25 11.81 4.96
C SER A 110 -5.35 13.09 5.80
N VAL A 111 -4.46 14.06 5.57
CA VAL A 111 -4.45 15.36 6.27
C VAL A 111 -5.67 16.17 5.88
N GLN A 112 -6.03 16.16 4.59
CA GLN A 112 -7.15 16.95 4.09
C GLN A 112 -8.52 16.41 4.54
N GLN A 113 -8.63 15.11 4.84
CA GLN A 113 -9.81 14.51 5.44
C GLN A 113 -9.90 14.72 6.96
N GLY A 114 -8.92 15.36 7.60
CA GLY A 114 -8.86 15.49 9.05
C GLY A 114 -8.63 14.15 9.75
N GLN A 115 -8.05 13.17 9.05
CA GLN A 115 -7.80 11.86 9.61
C GLN A 115 -6.68 11.98 10.66
N PRO A 116 -6.90 11.52 11.91
CA PRO A 116 -5.86 11.58 12.93
C PRO A 116 -4.64 10.77 12.46
N PRO A 117 -3.40 11.22 12.76
CA PRO A 117 -2.21 10.43 12.44
C PRO A 117 -2.36 9.06 13.08
N ALA A 118 -2.01 8.00 12.35
CA ALA A 118 -1.87 6.67 12.93
C ALA A 118 -0.86 6.80 14.08
N ASN A 119 -1.31 6.61 15.32
CA ASN A 119 -0.49 6.79 16.51
C ASN A 119 0.85 6.04 16.34
N PRO A 120 2.00 6.66 16.65
CA PRO A 120 3.23 5.91 16.77
C PRO A 120 3.07 4.97 17.97
N VAL A 121 3.12 3.67 17.70
CA VAL A 121 3.18 2.63 18.72
C VAL A 121 4.51 2.80 19.44
N HIS A 122 4.46 3.23 20.70
CA HIS A 122 5.60 3.36 21.61
C HIS A 122 5.73 2.11 22.49
#